data_AF-A0A816GAU0-F1
#
_entry.id   AF-A0A816GAU0-F1
#
_cell.length_a   1.000
_cell.length_b   1.000
_cell.length_c   1.000
_cell.angle_alpha   90.00
_cell.angle_beta   90.00
_cell.angle_gamma   90.00
#
_symmetry.space_group_name_H-M   'P 1'
#
loop_
_entity.id
_entity.type
_entity.pdbx_description
1 polymer ?
#
loop_
_entity_poly.entity_id
_entity_poly.type
_entity_poly.pdbx_seq_one_letter_code
_entity_poly.pdbx_strand_id
1 'polypeptide(L)'
;MTAGSISASSIIPLRVGYTQKFSIDTNTLIEIRSDTNDVDIYYTLDGSKPDAFITLATRPNTGKVTIKAIAVSRDGIRESVIVTKIFDVKIIPSDHSLSDEYENRYLYELQQERKVKNFKMIDNT
;
A
#
# COMPACT_ATOMS: atom_id res chain seq x y z
N MET A 1 -10.95 -14.42 -22.58
CA MET A 1 -10.12 -13.40 -21.90
C MET A 1 -11.05 -12.25 -21.57
N THR A 2 -11.22 -11.89 -20.29
CA THR A 2 -12.10 -10.78 -19.92
C THR A 2 -11.32 -9.47 -20.06
N ALA A 3 -11.48 -8.79 -21.21
CA ALA A 3 -11.01 -7.42 -21.34
C ALA A 3 -11.79 -6.55 -20.34
N GLY A 4 -11.09 -5.89 -19.41
CA GLY A 4 -11.74 -5.04 -18.40
C GLY A 4 -12.00 -5.70 -17.04
N SER A 5 -11.10 -6.56 -16.52
CA SER A 5 -11.04 -6.86 -15.08
C SER A 5 -10.00 -5.99 -14.38
N ILE A 6 -10.28 -5.56 -13.13
CA ILE A 6 -9.28 -4.89 -12.27
C ILE A 6 -8.53 -5.97 -11.48
N SER A 7 -7.21 -5.93 -11.52
CA SER A 7 -6.35 -6.82 -10.74
C SER A 7 -6.45 -6.50 -9.25
N ALA A 8 -6.48 -7.55 -8.43
CA ALA A 8 -6.49 -7.42 -6.98
C ALA A 8 -5.23 -6.68 -6.48
N SER A 9 -5.39 -5.88 -5.42
CA SER A 9 -4.27 -5.15 -4.82
C SER A 9 -3.25 -6.10 -4.18
N SER A 10 -1.98 -5.69 -4.15
CA SER A 10 -0.89 -6.35 -3.43
C SER A 10 -0.57 -5.58 -2.16
N ILE A 11 -0.49 -6.27 -1.01
CA ILE A 11 -0.09 -5.71 0.29
C ILE A 11 1.29 -6.25 0.64
N ILE A 12 2.30 -5.39 0.62
CA ILE A 12 3.72 -5.77 0.70
C ILE A 12 4.40 -4.97 1.83
N PRO A 13 5.01 -5.64 2.83
CA PRO A 13 5.83 -4.95 3.82
C PRO A 13 7.17 -4.52 3.21
N LEU A 14 7.51 -3.25 3.37
CA LEU A 14 8.76 -2.66 2.92
C LEU A 14 9.82 -2.80 4.01
N ARG A 15 10.36 -4.02 4.16
CA ARG A 15 11.45 -4.29 5.10
C ARG A 15 12.53 -5.17 4.50
N VAL A 16 13.78 -4.78 4.70
CA VAL A 16 14.96 -5.62 4.50
C VAL A 16 15.19 -6.52 5.71
N GLY A 17 15.19 -7.85 5.50
CA GLY A 17 15.82 -8.79 6.43
C GLY A 17 14.96 -9.50 7.49
N TYR A 18 13.65 -9.66 7.35
CA TYR A 18 12.86 -10.54 8.23
C TYR A 18 12.23 -11.73 7.48
N THR A 19 12.45 -12.95 7.98
CA THR A 19 12.05 -14.22 7.35
C THR A 19 10.68 -14.73 7.82
N GLN A 20 10.07 -14.10 8.83
CA GLN A 20 8.75 -14.48 9.32
C GLN A 20 7.68 -13.82 8.45
N LYS A 21 7.05 -14.64 7.59
CA LYS A 21 6.15 -14.29 6.48
C LYS A 21 5.01 -13.28 6.80
N PHE A 22 4.75 -12.97 8.07
CA PHE A 22 3.70 -12.06 8.53
C PHE A 22 4.04 -11.26 9.81
N SER A 23 5.29 -11.25 10.29
CA SER A 23 5.68 -10.42 11.45
C SER A 23 6.36 -9.16 10.98
N ILE A 24 5.80 -8.01 11.36
CA ILE A 24 6.33 -6.67 11.08
C ILE A 24 6.59 -5.95 12.40
N ASP A 25 7.21 -4.78 12.33
CA ASP A 25 7.28 -3.88 13.48
C ASP A 25 6.57 -2.55 13.22
N THR A 26 6.48 -1.74 14.27
CA THR A 26 5.86 -0.40 14.25
C THR A 26 6.53 0.61 13.31
N ASN A 27 7.71 0.29 12.77
CA ASN A 27 8.43 1.12 11.80
C ASN A 27 8.37 0.54 10.37
N THR A 28 7.78 -0.63 10.19
CA THR A 28 7.67 -1.27 8.88
C THR A 28 6.57 -0.58 8.08
N LEU A 29 6.96 0.11 7.00
CA LEU A 29 6.01 0.66 6.05
C LEU A 29 5.34 -0.47 5.26
N ILE A 30 4.05 -0.31 4.97
CA ILE A 30 3.29 -1.22 4.10
C ILE A 30 3.00 -0.51 2.79
N GLU A 31 3.48 -1.08 1.69
CA GLU A 31 3.09 -0.70 0.35
C GLU A 31 1.81 -1.44 -0.04
N ILE A 32 0.84 -0.69 -0.58
CA ILE A 32 -0.35 -1.24 -1.23
C ILE A 32 -0.39 -0.73 -2.66
N ARG A 33 -0.39 -1.65 -3.63
CA ARG A 33 -0.38 -1.32 -5.07
C ARG A 33 -1.32 -2.21 -5.88
N SER A 34 -1.66 -1.80 -7.10
CA SER A 34 -2.40 -2.62 -8.07
C SER A 34 -1.61 -2.69 -9.37
N ASP A 35 -1.67 -3.84 -10.06
CA ASP A 35 -1.05 -4.03 -11.37
C ASP A 35 -1.89 -3.42 -12.50
N THR A 36 -3.14 -3.06 -12.23
CA THR A 36 -4.00 -2.34 -13.18
C THR A 36 -3.87 -0.84 -12.95
N ASN A 37 -3.57 -0.11 -14.03
CA ASN A 37 -3.43 1.34 -14.04
C ASN A 37 -4.78 2.04 -13.87
N ASP A 38 -4.74 3.34 -13.54
CA ASP A 38 -5.92 4.22 -13.43
C ASP A 38 -7.00 3.73 -12.46
N VAL A 39 -6.53 3.22 -11.31
CA VAL A 39 -7.35 2.82 -10.18
C VAL A 39 -6.96 3.59 -8.94
N ASP A 40 -7.95 3.83 -8.09
CA ASP A 40 -7.78 4.27 -6.71
C ASP A 40 -7.79 3.03 -5.80
N ILE A 41 -6.97 3.05 -4.76
CA ILE A 41 -6.84 1.93 -3.83
C ILE A 41 -7.37 2.37 -2.47
N TYR A 42 -8.36 1.64 -1.97
CA TYR A 42 -8.94 1.84 -0.65
C TYR A 42 -8.54 0.70 0.27
N TYR A 43 -8.26 1.00 1.54
CA TYR A 43 -7.91 -0.01 2.53
C TYR A 43 -8.38 0.31 3.94
N THR A 44 -8.40 -0.73 4.77
CA THR A 44 -8.68 -0.68 6.21
C THR A 44 -7.61 -1.49 6.95
N LEU A 45 -7.45 -1.24 8.25
CA LEU A 45 -6.42 -1.89 9.09
C LEU A 45 -7.03 -2.68 10.26
N ASP A 46 -8.33 -2.50 10.47
CA ASP A 46 -9.14 -3.21 11.46
C ASP A 46 -9.82 -4.46 10.86
N GLY A 47 -9.67 -4.69 9.54
CA GLY A 47 -10.32 -5.79 8.83
C GLY A 47 -11.77 -5.52 8.42
N SER A 48 -12.28 -4.30 8.57
CA SER A 48 -13.58 -3.89 8.03
C SER A 48 -13.54 -3.81 6.48
N LYS A 49 -14.70 -3.77 5.82
CA LYS A 49 -14.74 -3.59 4.37
C LYS A 49 -14.23 -2.19 4.02
N PRO A 50 -13.25 -2.03 3.10
CA PRO A 50 -12.82 -0.71 2.66
C PRO A 50 -13.97 0.03 1.98
N ASP A 51 -14.37 1.14 2.59
CA ASP A 51 -15.36 2.09 2.07
C ASP A 51 -14.65 3.44 1.92
N ALA A 52 -14.24 3.77 0.70
CA ALA A 52 -13.73 5.09 0.29
C ALA A 52 -12.69 5.84 1.19
N PHE A 53 -11.84 5.16 1.98
CA PHE A 53 -10.83 5.83 2.81
C PHE A 53 -9.47 6.05 2.12
N ILE A 54 -8.94 7.26 2.30
CA ILE A 54 -7.77 7.86 1.61
C ILE A 54 -6.46 7.12 1.89
N THR A 55 -5.63 7.02 0.85
CA THR A 55 -4.24 6.56 0.86
C THR A 55 -3.35 7.43 1.75
N LEU A 56 -3.05 6.97 2.95
CA LEU A 56 -2.01 7.55 3.82
C LEU A 56 -1.32 6.41 4.56
N ALA A 57 -0.10 6.08 4.15
CA ALA A 57 0.79 5.18 4.90
C ALA A 57 0.63 5.47 6.39
N THR A 58 0.09 4.50 7.14
CA THR A 58 -0.19 4.70 8.55
C THR A 58 0.48 3.58 9.33
N ARG A 59 0.92 3.92 10.53
CA ARG A 59 1.61 2.97 11.39
C ARG A 59 0.60 1.98 11.96
N PRO A 60 0.83 0.67 11.83
CA PRO A 60 -0.06 -0.32 12.42
C PRO A 60 -0.07 -0.17 13.95
N ASN A 61 -1.26 -0.25 14.55
CA ASN A 61 -1.41 -0.39 16.00
C ASN A 61 -0.68 -1.65 16.48
N THR A 62 -0.20 -1.64 17.70
CA THR A 62 0.59 -2.74 18.26
C THR A 62 -0.27 -4.00 18.39
N GLY A 63 0.30 -5.18 18.05
CA GLY A 63 -0.44 -6.45 18.05
C GLY A 63 -0.88 -6.91 16.66
N LYS A 64 -2.04 -7.56 16.55
CA LYS A 64 -2.52 -8.15 15.30
C LYS A 64 -3.27 -7.11 14.47
N VAL A 65 -2.76 -6.79 13.29
CA VAL A 65 -3.37 -5.86 12.34
C VAL A 65 -3.88 -6.62 11.12
N THR A 66 -5.10 -6.30 10.69
CA THR A 66 -5.74 -6.94 9.53
C THR A 66 -5.97 -5.90 8.45
N ILE A 67 -5.14 -5.95 7.42
CA ILE A 67 -5.23 -5.04 6.28
C ILE A 67 -6.17 -5.64 5.25
N LYS A 68 -7.21 -4.92 4.87
CA LYS A 68 -8.02 -5.24 3.69
C LYS A 68 -7.88 -4.15 2.65
N ALA A 69 -7.73 -4.50 1.38
CA ALA A 69 -7.59 -3.52 0.30
C ALA A 69 -8.41 -3.91 -0.94
N ILE A 70 -8.88 -2.90 -1.65
CA ILE A 70 -9.61 -3.01 -2.92
C ILE A 70 -9.11 -1.95 -3.89
N ALA A 71 -8.99 -2.29 -5.17
CA ALA A 71 -8.73 -1.34 -6.25
C ALA A 71 -10.04 -1.03 -6.98
N VAL A 72 -10.32 0.24 -7.20
CA VAL A 72 -11.53 0.74 -7.85
C VAL A 72 -11.11 1.61 -9.01
N SER A 73 -11.72 1.45 -10.18
CA SER A 73 -11.42 2.31 -11.34
C SER A 73 -11.78 3.76 -11.04
N ARG A 74 -11.10 4.72 -11.68
CA ARG A 74 -11.39 6.16 -11.51
C ARG A 74 -12.84 6.55 -11.83
N ASP A 75 -13.54 5.77 -12.65
CA ASP A 75 -14.96 5.99 -12.94
C ASP A 75 -15.89 5.48 -11.82
N GLY A 76 -15.35 4.76 -10.83
CA GLY A 76 -16.08 4.18 -9.70
C GLY A 76 -16.95 2.97 -10.05
N ILE A 77 -16.88 2.46 -11.29
CA ILE A 77 -17.81 1.44 -11.79
C ILE A 77 -17.29 0.03 -11.54
N ARG A 78 -15.97 -0.16 -11.61
CA ARG A 78 -15.33 -1.46 -11.56
C ARG A 78 -14.51 -1.57 -10.30
N GLU A 79 -14.54 -2.74 -9.68
CA GLU A 79 -13.80 -3.04 -8.47
C GLU A 79 -13.01 -4.34 -8.64
N SER A 80 -11.89 -4.44 -7.94
CA SER A 80 -11.16 -5.69 -7.76
C SER A 80 -11.77 -6.54 -6.67
N VAL A 81 -11.30 -7.78 -6.54
CA VAL A 81 -11.54 -8.57 -5.32
C VAL A 81 -10.84 -7.88 -4.13
N ILE A 82 -11.48 -7.93 -2.95
CA ILE A 82 -10.87 -7.48 -1.69
C ILE A 82 -9.78 -8.48 -1.28
N VAL A 83 -8.55 -7.99 -1.12
CA VAL A 83 -7.46 -8.76 -0.55
C VAL A 83 -7.39 -8.57 0.95
N THR A 84 -6.99 -9.61 1.69
CA THR A 84 -6.81 -9.56 3.14
C THR A 84 -5.40 -10.03 3.51
N LYS A 85 -4.71 -9.26 4.34
CA LYS A 85 -3.39 -9.59 4.88
C LYS A 85 -3.36 -9.35 6.37
N ILE A 86 -2.90 -10.32 7.14
CA ILE A 86 -2.78 -10.20 8.59
C ILE A 86 -1.29 -10.08 8.94
N PHE A 87 -0.97 -9.14 9.81
CA PHE A 87 0.37 -8.92 10.32
C PHE A 87 0.39 -8.94 11.85
N ASP A 88 1.42 -9.58 12.41
CA ASP A 88 1.74 -9.50 13.83
C ASP A 88 2.81 -8.41 14.03
N VAL A 89 2.39 -7.29 14.64
CA VAL A 89 3.17 -6.07 14.79
C VAL A 89 3.88 -6.08 16.13
N LYS A 90 5.21 -6.23 16.09
CA LYS A 90 6.07 -6.15 17.26
C LYS A 90 6.40 -4.70 17.58
N ILE A 91 6.26 -4.35 18.85
CA ILE A 91 6.73 -3.07 19.37
C ILE A 91 8.25 -3.14 19.45
N ILE A 92 8.93 -2.25 18.74
CA ILE A 92 10.32 -1.90 19.04
C ILE A 92 10.30 -0.50 19.64
N PRO A 93 11.02 -0.25 20.74
CA PRO A 93 11.18 1.10 21.26
C PRO A 93 11.76 1.98 20.15
N SER A 94 11.00 2.99 19.77
CA SER A 94 11.32 3.88 18.67
C SER A 94 12.53 4.73 19.02
N ASP A 95 13.67 4.47 18.38
CA ASP A 95 14.64 5.53 18.14
C ASP A 95 14.04 6.42 17.04
N HIS A 96 13.44 7.54 17.47
CA HIS A 96 12.66 8.45 16.62
C HIS A 96 13.46 9.05 15.46
N SER A 97 14.78 8.89 15.42
CA SER A 97 15.64 9.47 14.41
C SER A 97 15.63 8.73 13.06
N LEU A 98 15.45 7.41 13.05
CA LEU A 98 15.56 6.61 11.82
C LEU A 98 14.24 6.54 11.04
N SER A 99 13.09 6.50 11.72
CA SER A 99 11.80 6.28 11.06
C SER A 99 11.39 7.42 10.13
N ASP A 100 11.68 8.66 10.52
CA ASP A 100 11.28 9.84 9.76
C ASP A 100 12.11 9.97 8.48
N GLU A 101 13.38 9.54 8.51
CA GLU A 101 14.24 9.52 7.32
C GLU A 101 13.78 8.47 6.30
N TYR A 102 13.39 7.26 6.75
CA TYR A 102 12.85 6.23 5.87
C TYR A 102 11.53 6.65 5.22
N GLU A 103 10.62 7.26 5.99
CA GLU A 103 9.34 7.73 5.49
C GLU A 103 9.52 8.85 4.45
N ASN A 104 10.39 9.82 4.74
CA ASN A 104 10.73 10.90 3.81
C ASN A 104 11.38 10.39 2.52
N ARG A 105 12.31 9.43 2.63
CA ARG A 105 12.94 8.80 1.45
C ARG A 105 11.94 8.06 0.58
N TYR A 106 11.06 7.26 1.17
CA TYR A 106 10.05 6.50 0.43
C TYR A 106 9.05 7.43 -0.28
N LEU A 107 8.61 8.51 0.38
CA LEU A 107 7.78 9.53 -0.25
C LEU A 107 8.50 10.23 -1.41
N TYR A 108 9.80 10.48 -1.28
CA TYR A 108 10.61 11.05 -2.35
C TYR A 108 10.70 10.12 -3.56
N GLU A 109 10.94 8.82 -3.34
CA GLU A 109 10.97 7.81 -4.41
C GLU A 109 9.63 7.71 -5.14
N LEU A 110 8.50 7.65 -4.42
CA LEU A 110 7.16 7.65 -5.03
C LEU A 110 6.88 8.92 -5.84
N GLN A 111 7.32 10.09 -5.37
CA GLN A 111 7.19 11.33 -6.13
C GLN A 111 8.01 11.31 -7.42
N GLN A 112 9.21 10.74 -7.39
CA GLN A 112 10.04 10.59 -8.58
C GLN A 112 9.44 9.61 -9.57
N GLU A 113 8.94 8.45 -9.12
CA GLU A 113 8.23 7.51 -10.01
C GLU A 113 6.98 8.13 -10.64
N ARG A 114 6.21 8.90 -9.87
CA ARG A 114 5.05 9.64 -10.40
C ARG A 114 5.46 10.70 -11.41
N LYS A 115 6.56 11.43 -11.17
CA LYS A 115 7.09 12.42 -12.13
C LYS A 115 7.63 11.76 -13.40
N VAL A 116 8.36 10.64 -13.29
CA VAL A 116 8.89 9.89 -14.44
C VAL A 116 7.75 9.28 -15.26
N LYS A 117 6.73 8.69 -14.61
CA LYS A 117 5.53 8.19 -15.32
C LYS A 117 4.77 9.31 -16.02
N ASN A 118 4.64 10.49 -15.39
CA ASN A 118 4.00 11.65 -16.03
C ASN A 118 4.83 12.22 -17.19
N PHE A 119 6.17 12.19 -17.12
CA PHE A 119 7.02 12.64 -18.23
C PHE A 119 7.01 11.66 -19.41
N LYS A 120 6.82 10.35 -19.16
CA LYS A 120 6.74 9.33 -20.21
C LYS A 120 5.39 9.30 -20.95
N MET A 121 4.35 9.95 -20.42
CA MET A 121 3.05 10.08 -21.06
C MET A 121 2.95 11.26 -22.05
N ILE A 122 3.98 12.10 -22.17
CA ILE A 122 3.96 13.29 -23.05
C ILE A 122 4.62 13.03 -24.42
N ASP A 123 5.38 11.93 -24.57
CA ASP A 123 6.12 11.61 -25.79
C ASP A 123 5.58 10.37 -26.54
N ASN A 124 4.26 10.28 -26.75
CA ASN A 124 3.74 9.35 -27.75
C ASN A 124 2.52 9.95 -28.48
N THR A 125 2.86 10.73 -29.52
CA THR A 125 2.06 11.16 -30.69
C THR A 125 0.89 12.12 -30.46
#